data_AF-A0A964TAM1-F1
#
_entry.id   AF-A0A964TAM1-F1
#
_cell.length_a   1.000
_cell.length_b   1.000
_cell.length_c   1.000
_cell.angle_alpha   90.00
_cell.angle_beta   90.00
_cell.angle_gamma   90.00
#
_symmetry.space_group_name_H-M   'P 1'
#
loop_
_entity.id
_entity.type
_entity.pdbx_description
1 polymer ?
#
loop_
_entity_poly.entity_id
_entity_poly.type
_entity_poly.pdbx_seq_one_letter_code
_entity_poly.pdbx_strand_id
1 'polypeptide(L)'
;IVAAGRGADGLAYVLADRSAARLSPAGWARRAVALHHELGADRIVAEVNQGGDMVAALIRQADEAAPVEQVRATRGKWLRAEPVAALYEAGRVRHVGAFPELEDEMCDFAAGGLSSGRSPDRLDALVWALTALTGRSGEARVRAL
;
A
#
# COMPACT_ATOMS: atom_id res chain seq x y z
N ILE A 1 -2.39 -4.51 -5.88
CA ILE A 1 -0.91 -4.61 -5.68
C ILE A 1 -0.34 -3.30 -6.16
N VAL A 2 0.11 -2.46 -5.24
CA VAL A 2 0.67 -1.14 -5.55
C VAL A 2 2.05 -1.06 -4.92
N ALA A 3 3.00 -0.45 -5.62
CA ALA A 3 4.34 -0.21 -5.12
C ALA A 3 4.61 1.29 -5.00
N ALA A 4 5.33 1.67 -3.95
CA ALA A 4 5.81 3.02 -3.73
C ALA A 4 7.27 2.99 -3.24
N GLY A 5 8.00 4.07 -3.50
CA GLY A 5 9.37 4.27 -3.01
C GLY A 5 9.58 5.68 -2.47
N ARG A 6 10.68 5.90 -1.76
CA ARG A 6 11.09 7.23 -1.28
C ARG A 6 12.27 7.73 -2.12
N GLY A 7 12.14 8.93 -2.67
CA GLY A 7 13.22 9.58 -3.42
C GLY A 7 14.30 10.17 -2.51
N ALA A 8 15.47 10.44 -3.08
CA ALA A 8 16.56 11.14 -2.39
C ALA A 8 16.19 12.58 -1.97
N ASP A 9 15.18 13.15 -2.62
CA ASP A 9 14.55 14.43 -2.30
C ASP A 9 13.61 14.38 -1.08
N GLY A 10 13.44 13.19 -0.48
CA GLY A 10 12.60 12.97 0.68
C GLY A 10 11.11 12.82 0.38
N LEU A 11 10.70 12.87 -0.89
CA LEU A 11 9.31 12.69 -1.33
C LEU A 11 8.98 11.21 -1.55
N ALA A 12 7.70 10.87 -1.50
CA ALA A 12 7.22 9.52 -1.84
C ALA A 12 6.74 9.47 -3.28
N TYR A 13 7.03 8.35 -3.95
CA TYR A 13 6.70 8.12 -5.35
C TYR A 13 5.88 6.83 -5.48
N VAL A 14 4.70 6.91 -6.08
CA VAL A 14 3.94 5.73 -6.51
C VAL A 14 4.58 5.23 -7.79
N LEU A 15 5.13 4.02 -7.74
CA LEU A 15 5.99 3.45 -8.78
C LEU A 15 5.21 2.57 -9.76
N ALA A 16 4.20 1.86 -9.26
CA ALA A 16 3.41 0.96 -10.08
C ALA A 16 2.05 0.65 -9.43
N ASP A 17 1.02 0.55 -10.26
CA ASP A 17 -0.16 -0.28 -10.02
C ASP A 17 -0.03 -1.58 -10.85
N ARG A 18 -0.02 -2.72 -10.17
CA ARG A 18 -0.06 -4.07 -10.77
C ARG A 18 -1.29 -4.84 -10.29
N SER A 19 -2.34 -4.13 -9.91
CA SER A 19 -3.60 -4.73 -9.51
C SER A 19 -4.22 -5.50 -10.67
N ALA A 20 -4.80 -6.66 -10.37
CA ALA A 20 -5.38 -7.54 -11.36
C ALA A 20 -6.60 -8.26 -10.78
N ALA A 21 -7.68 -8.29 -11.56
CA ALA A 21 -8.88 -9.02 -11.20
C ALA A 21 -8.73 -10.52 -11.48
N ARG A 22 -9.50 -11.34 -10.75
CA ARG A 22 -9.67 -12.79 -11.02
C ARG A 22 -8.38 -13.61 -10.95
N LEU A 23 -7.39 -13.18 -10.17
CA LEU A 23 -6.23 -14.02 -9.86
C LEU A 23 -6.57 -15.03 -8.76
N SER A 24 -6.01 -16.24 -8.88
CA SER A 24 -5.99 -17.19 -7.77
C SER A 24 -5.09 -16.66 -6.64
N PRO A 25 -5.21 -17.21 -5.41
CA PRO A 25 -4.38 -16.79 -4.29
C PRO A 25 -2.86 -16.86 -4.59
N ALA A 26 -2.41 -17.97 -5.17
CA ALA A 26 -1.02 -18.12 -5.61
C ALA A 26 -0.66 -17.21 -6.81
N GLY A 27 -1.64 -16.77 -7.59
CA GLY A 27 -1.44 -15.87 -8.72
C GLY A 27 -1.11 -14.44 -8.28
N TRP A 28 -1.85 -13.90 -7.31
CA TRP A 28 -1.52 -12.57 -6.78
C TRP A 28 -0.22 -12.58 -5.97
N ALA A 29 0.07 -13.66 -5.24
CA ALA A 29 1.31 -13.79 -4.46
C ALA A 29 2.56 -13.74 -5.35
N ARG A 30 2.57 -14.55 -6.42
CA ARG A 30 3.64 -14.53 -7.43
C ARG A 30 3.80 -13.15 -8.07
N ARG A 31 2.70 -12.44 -8.34
CA ARG A 31 2.75 -11.10 -8.92
C ARG A 31 3.32 -10.07 -7.94
N ALA A 32 3.00 -10.16 -6.65
CA ALA A 32 3.58 -9.30 -5.62
C ALA A 32 5.09 -9.52 -5.48
N VAL A 33 5.52 -10.79 -5.45
CA VAL A 33 6.94 -11.18 -5.44
C VAL A 33 7.66 -10.70 -6.69
N ALA A 34 7.08 -10.88 -7.88
CA ALA A 34 7.67 -10.42 -9.13
C ALA A 34 7.89 -8.90 -9.13
N LEU A 35 6.90 -8.12 -8.65
CA LEU A 35 7.02 -6.67 -8.55
C LEU A 35 8.07 -6.26 -7.51
N HIS A 36 8.17 -6.99 -6.39
CA HIS A 36 9.20 -6.76 -5.38
C HIS A 36 10.62 -6.92 -5.97
N HIS A 37 10.86 -7.98 -6.75
CA HIS A 37 12.12 -8.20 -7.45
C HIS A 37 12.37 -7.18 -8.57
N GLU A 38 11.35 -6.87 -9.38
CA GLU A 38 11.41 -5.88 -10.47
C GLU A 38 11.90 -4.51 -9.96
N LEU A 39 11.42 -4.10 -8.79
CA LEU A 39 11.73 -2.79 -8.21
C LEU A 39 12.89 -2.82 -7.21
N GLY A 40 13.42 -3.99 -6.85
CA GLY A 40 14.38 -4.13 -5.75
C GLY A 40 13.84 -3.56 -4.44
N ALA A 41 12.55 -3.77 -4.16
CA ALA A 41 11.88 -3.16 -3.01
C ALA A 41 12.40 -3.75 -1.68
N ASP A 42 12.34 -2.99 -0.58
CA ASP A 42 12.83 -3.48 0.72
C ASP A 42 11.94 -4.55 1.36
N ARG A 43 10.62 -4.49 1.10
CA ARG A 43 9.60 -5.35 1.74
C ARG A 43 8.28 -5.37 1.01
N ILE A 44 7.50 -6.42 1.26
CA ILE A 44 6.11 -6.56 0.86
C ILE A 44 5.23 -6.35 2.09
N VAL A 45 4.34 -5.35 2.04
CA VAL A 45 3.38 -5.09 3.11
C VAL A 45 2.06 -5.78 2.80
N ALA A 46 1.61 -6.65 3.70
CA ALA A 46 0.47 -7.52 3.51
C ALA A 46 -0.58 -7.31 4.62
N GLU A 47 -1.78 -6.84 4.25
CA GLU A 47 -2.89 -6.76 5.20
C GLU A 47 -3.48 -8.16 5.49
N VAL A 48 -3.58 -8.52 6.77
CA VAL A 48 -4.00 -9.87 7.20
C VAL A 48 -5.46 -9.97 7.67
N ASN A 49 -6.26 -8.90 7.54
CA ASN A 49 -7.64 -8.89 8.04
C ASN A 49 -8.55 -9.91 7.35
N GLN A 50 -8.37 -10.13 6.05
CA GLN A 50 -9.26 -10.99 5.23
C GLN A 50 -8.62 -12.32 4.83
N GLY A 51 -7.44 -12.64 5.37
CA GLY A 51 -6.72 -13.87 5.02
C GLY A 51 -5.76 -14.39 6.09
N GLY A 52 -5.58 -13.67 7.21
CA GLY A 52 -4.70 -14.10 8.30
C GLY A 52 -3.30 -14.48 7.81
N ASP A 53 -2.76 -15.54 8.42
CA ASP A 53 -1.43 -16.07 8.11
C ASP A 53 -1.32 -16.66 6.68
N MET A 54 -2.45 -16.96 6.02
CA MET A 54 -2.48 -17.49 4.66
C MET A 54 -1.82 -16.51 3.66
N VAL A 55 -1.97 -15.21 3.86
CA VAL A 55 -1.41 -14.19 2.96
C VAL A 55 0.11 -14.27 2.96
N ALA A 56 0.72 -14.28 4.14
CA ALA A 56 2.18 -14.41 4.27
C ALA A 56 2.67 -15.79 3.80
N ALA A 57 1.93 -16.87 4.10
CA ALA A 57 2.29 -18.21 3.66
C ALA A 57 2.33 -18.33 2.12
N LEU A 58 1.36 -17.76 1.41
CA LEU A 58 1.31 -17.78 -0.06
C LEU A 58 2.44 -16.97 -0.69
N ILE A 59 2.80 -15.84 -0.09
CA ILE A 59 3.96 -15.05 -0.55
C ILE A 59 5.24 -15.83 -0.32
N ARG A 60 5.43 -16.43 0.86
CA ARG A 60 6.61 -17.27 1.15
C ARG A 60 6.67 -18.55 0.34
N GLN A 61 5.53 -19.08 -0.10
CA GLN A 61 5.48 -20.19 -1.04
C GLN A 61 5.95 -19.78 -2.43
N ALA A 62 5.68 -18.54 -2.85
CA ALA A 62 6.17 -18.00 -4.11
C ALA A 62 7.67 -17.64 -4.04
N ASP A 63 8.14 -17.18 -2.88
CA ASP A 63 9.55 -16.91 -2.59
C ASP A 63 9.79 -16.98 -1.07
N GLU A 64 10.53 -18.00 -0.63
CA GLU A 64 10.80 -18.26 0.79
C GLU A 64 11.56 -17.12 1.47
N ALA A 65 12.39 -16.39 0.72
CA ALA A 65 13.21 -15.28 1.24
C ALA A 65 12.47 -13.93 1.24
N ALA A 66 11.24 -13.87 0.73
CA ALA A 66 10.50 -12.61 0.59
C ALA A 66 10.32 -11.89 1.95
N PRO A 67 10.75 -10.62 2.08
CA PRO A 67 10.58 -9.83 3.29
C PRO A 67 9.14 -9.34 3.45
N VAL A 68 8.28 -10.17 4.05
CA VAL A 68 6.86 -9.86 4.28
C VAL A 68 6.63 -9.20 5.63
N GLU A 69 6.08 -7.99 5.63
CA GLU A 69 5.54 -7.31 6.80
C GLU A 69 4.02 -7.47 6.85
N GLN A 70 3.53 -8.13 7.89
CA GLN A 70 2.09 -8.32 8.11
C GLN A 70 1.51 -7.14 8.87
N VAL A 71 0.49 -6.49 8.31
CA VAL A 71 -0.21 -5.35 8.93
C VAL A 71 -1.67 -5.67 9.15
N ARG A 72 -2.27 -5.04 10.17
CA ARG A 72 -3.67 -5.23 10.52
C ARG A 72 -4.36 -3.87 10.56
N ALA A 73 -5.41 -3.68 9.77
CA ALA A 73 -6.19 -2.45 9.85
C ALA A 73 -7.08 -2.48 11.10
N THR A 74 -6.90 -1.50 11.99
CA THR A 74 -7.71 -1.31 13.20
C THR A 74 -8.70 -0.15 13.10
N ARG A 75 -8.55 0.69 12.07
CA ARG A 75 -9.40 1.84 11.78
C ARG A 75 -10.07 1.66 10.43
N GLY A 76 -11.23 2.30 10.26
CA GLY A 76 -11.95 2.34 9.00
C GLY A 76 -11.07 2.93 7.87
N LYS A 77 -11.38 2.55 6.63
CA LYS A 77 -10.60 2.92 5.44
C LYS A 77 -10.39 4.43 5.32
N TRP A 78 -11.43 5.22 5.56
CA TRP A 78 -11.37 6.68 5.52
C TRP A 78 -10.35 7.26 6.49
N LEU A 79 -10.44 6.89 7.77
CA LEU A 79 -9.52 7.36 8.81
C LEU A 79 -8.07 6.88 8.59
N ARG A 80 -7.89 5.76 7.89
CA ARG A 80 -6.58 5.23 7.55
C ARG A 80 -5.97 5.96 6.34
N ALA A 81 -6.80 6.45 5.42
CA ALA A 81 -6.37 7.21 4.25
C ALA A 81 -6.06 8.69 4.56
N GLU A 82 -6.67 9.26 5.60
CA GLU A 82 -6.53 10.69 5.95
C GLU A 82 -5.07 11.18 6.08
N PRO A 83 -4.14 10.47 6.77
CA PRO A 83 -2.75 10.92 6.84
C PRO A 83 -2.04 10.90 5.48
N VAL A 84 -2.44 9.98 4.61
CA VAL A 84 -1.89 9.88 3.25
C VAL A 84 -2.45 11.00 2.36
N ALA A 85 -3.73 11.35 2.51
CA ALA A 85 -4.33 12.48 1.82
C ALA A 85 -3.63 13.80 2.19
N ALA A 86 -3.29 14.00 3.46
CA ALA A 86 -2.53 15.17 3.91
C ALA A 86 -1.13 15.24 3.27
N LEU A 87 -0.48 14.10 3.00
CA LEU A 87 0.80 14.07 2.27
C LEU A 87 0.64 14.47 0.80
N TYR A 88 -0.46 14.08 0.15
CA TYR A 88 -0.78 14.53 -1.21
C TYR A 88 -1.03 16.04 -1.25
N GLU A 89 -1.84 16.57 -0.31
CA GLU A 89 -2.13 18.00 -0.20
C GLU A 89 -0.86 18.83 0.02
N ALA A 90 0.07 18.33 0.83
CA ALA A 90 1.38 18.96 1.06
C ALA A 90 2.37 18.80 -0.11
N GLY A 91 1.97 18.19 -1.23
CA GLY A 91 2.84 17.94 -2.39
C GLY A 91 3.97 16.94 -2.13
N ARG A 92 3.82 16.08 -1.11
CA ARG A 92 4.85 15.12 -0.65
C ARG A 92 4.77 13.75 -1.31
N VAL A 93 3.73 13.51 -2.11
CA VAL A 93 3.55 12.28 -2.88
C VAL A 93 3.40 12.62 -4.36
N ARG A 94 4.06 11.84 -5.22
CA ARG A 94 3.97 11.96 -6.68
C ARG A 94 3.76 10.59 -7.32
N HIS A 95 3.15 10.56 -8.50
CA HIS A 95 3.05 9.34 -9.31
C HIS A 95 4.09 9.42 -10.43
N VAL A 96 4.84 8.34 -10.68
CA VAL A 96 5.88 8.32 -11.73
C VAL A 96 5.30 8.18 -13.15
N GLY A 97 4.01 7.91 -13.26
CA GLY A 97 3.26 7.80 -14.50
C GLY A 97 1.76 7.87 -14.20
N ALA A 98 0.93 7.66 -15.21
CA ALA A 98 -0.52 7.59 -15.03
C ALA A 98 -0.92 6.19 -14.54
N PHE A 99 -1.77 6.14 -13.52
CA PHE A 99 -2.39 4.91 -13.02
C PHE A 99 -3.91 5.08 -12.98
N PRO A 100 -4.59 5.07 -14.14
CA PRO A 100 -5.97 5.54 -14.25
C PRO A 100 -6.94 4.85 -13.30
N GLU A 101 -6.89 3.52 -13.17
CA GLU A 101 -7.80 2.80 -12.28
C GLU A 101 -7.53 3.05 -10.78
N LEU A 102 -6.28 3.35 -10.42
CA LEU A 102 -5.93 3.76 -9.06
C LEU A 102 -6.38 5.21 -8.82
N GLU A 103 -6.13 6.10 -9.78
CA GLU A 103 -6.50 7.51 -9.73
C GLU A 103 -8.03 7.70 -9.70
N ASP A 104 -8.77 6.87 -10.44
CA ASP A 104 -10.24 6.81 -10.39
C ASP A 104 -10.73 6.41 -9.00
N GLU A 105 -10.15 5.36 -8.40
CA GLU A 105 -10.47 4.98 -7.01
C GLU A 105 -10.10 6.08 -6.02
N MET A 106 -9.00 6.81 -6.23
CA MET A 106 -8.62 7.96 -5.40
C MET A 106 -9.64 9.10 -5.50
N CYS A 107 -10.11 9.41 -6.71
CA CYS A 107 -11.08 10.48 -6.95
C CYS A 107 -12.47 10.15 -6.43
N ASP A 108 -12.89 8.88 -6.50
CA ASP A 108 -14.21 8.41 -6.08
C ASP A 108 -14.32 8.14 -4.57
N PHE A 109 -13.19 8.07 -3.86
CA PHE A 109 -13.19 7.68 -2.45
C PHE A 109 -13.64 8.81 -1.51
N ALA A 110 -14.72 8.56 -0.78
CA ALA A 110 -15.26 9.45 0.24
C ALA A 110 -15.42 8.74 1.60
N ALA A 111 -15.94 9.46 2.61
CA ALA A 111 -16.16 8.91 3.95
C ALA A 111 -17.05 7.65 3.96
N GLY A 112 -17.96 7.53 2.98
CA GLY A 112 -18.81 6.35 2.76
C GLY A 112 -18.16 5.21 1.98
N GLY A 113 -16.89 5.34 1.56
CA GLY A 113 -16.24 4.44 0.61
C GLY A 113 -16.36 4.92 -0.84
N LEU A 114 -16.25 3.99 -1.79
CA LEU A 114 -16.47 4.27 -3.21
C LEU A 114 -17.96 4.45 -3.51
N SER A 115 -18.30 5.29 -4.49
CA SER A 115 -19.71 5.49 -4.91
C SER A 115 -20.36 4.20 -5.43
N SER A 116 -19.56 3.30 -5.99
CA SER A 116 -20.00 1.96 -6.43
C SER A 116 -20.34 0.99 -5.29
N GLY A 117 -20.08 1.35 -4.02
CA GLY A 117 -20.20 0.46 -2.86
C GLY A 117 -19.16 -0.66 -2.81
N ARG A 118 -18.24 -0.72 -3.78
CA ARG A 118 -17.14 -1.68 -3.81
C ARG A 118 -16.01 -1.26 -2.87
N SER A 119 -15.17 -2.23 -2.53
CA SER A 119 -13.94 -2.00 -1.79
C SER A 119 -12.92 -1.22 -2.64
N PRO A 120 -12.30 -0.15 -2.10
CA PRO A 120 -11.23 0.60 -2.76
C PRO A 120 -9.89 -0.13 -2.68
N ASP A 121 -9.79 -1.28 -3.34
CA ASP A 121 -8.68 -2.23 -3.15
C ASP A 121 -7.31 -1.66 -3.60
N ARG A 122 -7.26 -0.80 -4.63
CA ARG A 122 -6.01 -0.18 -5.11
C ARG A 122 -5.60 0.95 -4.19
N LEU A 123 -6.56 1.82 -3.84
CA LEU A 123 -6.31 2.90 -2.90
C LEU A 123 -5.88 2.36 -1.53
N ASP A 124 -6.50 1.29 -1.03
CA ASP A 124 -6.08 0.67 0.22
C ASP A 124 -4.63 0.16 0.16
N ALA A 125 -4.25 -0.48 -0.95
CA ALA A 125 -2.87 -0.91 -1.16
C ALA A 125 -1.89 0.27 -1.24
N LEU A 126 -2.28 1.36 -1.91
CA LEU A 126 -1.51 2.61 -1.97
C LEU A 126 -1.31 3.21 -0.58
N VAL A 127 -2.38 3.29 0.23
CA VAL A 127 -2.34 3.83 1.59
C VAL A 127 -1.35 3.03 2.44
N TRP A 128 -1.37 1.71 2.36
CA TRP A 128 -0.41 0.87 3.08
C TRP A 128 1.03 1.09 2.61
N ALA A 129 1.27 1.15 1.29
CA ALA A 129 2.60 1.39 0.75
C ALA A 129 3.17 2.74 1.22
N LEU A 130 2.39 3.81 1.15
CA LEU A 130 2.82 5.15 1.59
C LEU A 130 2.97 5.25 3.10
N THR A 131 2.10 4.58 3.87
CA THR A 131 2.20 4.52 5.34
C THR A 131 3.48 3.80 5.75
N ALA A 132 3.86 2.72 5.08
CA ALA A 132 5.09 1.99 5.39
C ALA A 132 6.37 2.80 5.12
N LEU A 133 6.34 3.72 4.14
CA LEU A 133 7.45 4.62 3.82
C LEU A 133 7.56 5.83 4.76
N THR A 134 6.41 6.33 5.22
CA THR A 134 6.34 7.60 5.96
C THR A 134 6.15 7.41 7.46
N GLY A 135 5.59 6.27 7.88
CA GLY A 135 5.25 5.93 9.27
C GLY A 135 6.42 5.59 10.18
N ARG A 136 7.67 5.90 9.80
CA ARG A 136 8.86 5.64 10.62
C ARG A 136 9.86 6.80 10.64
N SER A 137 9.38 8.02 10.86
CA SER A 137 10.19 9.10 11.44
C SER A 137 9.45 9.72 12.61
N GLY A 138 9.68 9.17 13.80
CA GLY A 138 9.20 9.73 15.06
C GLY A 138 8.60 8.67 15.98
N GLU A 139 9.44 8.03 16.81
CA GLU A 139 9.01 7.91 18.20
C GLU A 139 8.64 9.32 18.66
N ALA A 140 7.39 9.53 19.06
CA ALA A 140 7.00 10.74 19.76
C ALA A 140 7.80 10.79 21.06
N ARG A 141 8.97 11.43 21.04
CA ARG A 141 9.70 11.76 22.27
C ARG A 141 8.98 12.95 22.89
N VAL A 142 8.13 12.67 23.87
CA VAL A 142 7.69 13.68 24.81
C VAL A 142 8.94 14.19 25.51
N ARG A 143 9.37 15.41 25.21
CA ARG A 143 10.32 16.13 26.06
C ARG A 143 9.54 16.54 27.31
N ALA A 144 9.76 15.84 28.41
CA ALA A 144 9.38 16.37 29.72
C ALA A 144 10.17 17.69 29.94
N LEU A 145 9.44 18.74 30.32
CA LEU A 145 9.98 20.01 30.78
C LEU A 145 10.56 19.88 32.18
#